data_AF-A0A4Y2WIJ2-F1
#
_entry.id   AF-A0A4Y2WIJ2-F1
#
_cell.length_a   1.000
_cell.length_b   1.000
_cell.length_c   1.000
_cell.angle_alpha   90.00
_cell.angle_beta   90.00
_cell.angle_gamma   90.00
#
_symmetry.space_group_name_H-M   'P 1'
#
loop_
_entity.id
_entity.type
_entity.pdbx_description
1 polymer ?
#
loop_
_entity_poly.entity_id
_entity_poly.type
_entity_poly.pdbx_seq_one_letter_code
_entity_poly.pdbx_strand_id
1 'polypeptide(L)'
;ELPTGSSSFCCITWKIVASFDADIQNSFNRVLQELPIGSRSLLVSLVGCHFGYSWWLIGSTRKLILGMAYAQLSSVSPIYGLYTSFYPVLIYIFLGTSKHVSIGTFAISSLLAGTEVDFIYQQENMTYKIAYEHQAALNMSANGTMGPTDGLPIVHDKIHIAMILTFMVGILQTAMGLCRMGYLTSFMSDEMISAFITGTVIHILTSQIKPITGANITKHSGPFNVIL
;
A
#
# COMPACT_ATOMS: atom_id res chain seq x y z
N GLU A 1 24.78 33.05 14.62
CA GLU A 1 25.68 31.91 14.85
C GLU A 1 25.03 31.00 15.90
N LEU A 2 24.75 29.74 15.55
CA LEU A 2 24.10 28.77 16.44
C LEU A 2 25.17 28.01 17.24
N PRO A 3 25.00 27.78 18.55
CA PRO A 3 26.03 27.17 19.38
C PRO A 3 26.22 25.70 19.01
N THR A 4 27.42 25.41 18.50
CA THR A 4 27.94 24.08 18.20
C THR A 4 28.27 23.35 19.50
N GLY A 5 27.29 22.72 20.14
CA GLY A 5 27.60 21.95 21.34
C GLY A 5 26.44 21.53 22.22
N SER A 6 25.43 20.82 21.69
CA SER A 6 24.78 19.76 22.48
C SER A 6 23.99 18.80 21.58
N SER A 7 24.35 17.51 21.67
CA SER A 7 23.56 16.33 21.29
C SER A 7 23.00 16.24 19.85
N SER A 8 23.55 15.28 19.09
CA SER A 8 23.00 14.83 17.80
C SER A 8 21.49 14.54 17.81
N PHE A 9 20.92 14.20 18.97
CA PHE A 9 19.49 14.02 19.16
C PHE A 9 18.70 15.31 18.95
N CYS A 10 19.11 16.45 19.55
CA CYS A 10 18.36 17.70 19.47
C CYS A 10 18.30 18.27 18.04
N CYS A 11 19.35 18.02 17.24
CA CYS A 11 19.42 18.46 15.84
C CYS A 11 18.50 17.64 14.91
N ILE A 12 18.32 16.34 15.19
CA ILE A 12 17.38 15.47 14.48
C ILE A 12 15.94 15.85 14.84
N THR A 13 15.68 16.14 16.13
CA THR A 13 14.38 16.62 16.61
C THR A 13 13.97 17.93 15.94
N TRP A 14 14.90 18.87 15.75
CA TRP A 14 14.62 20.14 15.07
C TRP A 14 14.32 19.97 13.56
N LYS A 15 15.01 19.04 12.88
CA LYS A 15 14.69 18.69 11.47
C LYS A 15 13.32 18.04 11.29
N ILE A 16 12.84 17.31 12.30
CA ILE A 16 11.50 16.71 12.30
C ILE A 16 10.42 17.77 12.63
N VAL A 17 10.71 18.71 13.54
CA VAL A 17 9.86 19.87 13.80
C VAL A 17 9.76 20.80 12.58
N ALA A 18 10.80 20.89 11.74
CA ALA A 18 10.73 21.65 10.48
C ALA A 18 9.79 21.03 9.42
N SER A 19 9.25 19.83 9.67
CA SER A 19 8.21 19.21 8.84
C SER A 19 6.79 19.57 9.30
N PHE A 20 6.63 20.41 10.32
CA PHE A 20 5.34 20.95 10.74
C PHE A 20 4.82 22.01 9.76
N ASP A 21 3.50 22.17 9.76
CA ASP A 21 2.84 23.35 9.20
C ASP A 21 3.42 24.62 9.85
N ALA A 22 3.80 25.60 9.02
CA ALA A 22 4.56 26.78 9.43
C ALA A 22 3.88 27.58 10.56
N ASP A 23 2.55 27.47 10.69
CA ASP A 23 1.77 28.17 11.72
C ASP A 23 2.05 27.65 13.15
N ILE A 24 2.24 26.35 13.31
CA ILE A 24 2.55 25.75 14.63
C ILE A 24 3.96 26.14 15.07
N GLN A 25 4.88 26.22 14.12
CA GLN A 25 6.26 26.65 14.35
C GLN A 25 6.32 28.10 14.85
N ASN A 26 5.51 28.97 14.24
CA ASN A 26 5.42 30.37 14.64
C ASN A 26 4.76 30.56 16.01
N SER A 27 3.74 29.77 16.35
CA SER A 27 3.13 29.80 17.69
C SER A 27 4.09 29.32 18.79
N PHE A 28 4.85 28.27 18.53
CA PHE A 28 5.84 27.76 19.49
C PHE A 28 6.98 28.75 19.74
N ASN A 29 7.46 29.41 18.67
CA ASN A 29 8.49 30.45 18.79
C ASN A 29 8.03 31.65 19.62
N ARG A 30 6.75 32.03 19.58
CA ARG A 30 6.19 33.07 20.43
C ARG A 30 6.22 32.67 21.91
N VAL A 31 5.84 31.43 22.23
CA VAL A 31 5.89 30.90 23.61
C VAL A 31 7.33 30.80 24.14
N LEU A 32 8.28 30.46 23.28
CA LEU A 32 9.71 30.41 23.65
C LEU A 32 10.29 31.78 23.99
N GLN A 33 9.74 32.88 23.47
CA GLN A 33 10.18 34.24 23.76
C GLN A 33 9.77 34.72 25.16
N GLU A 34 8.68 34.18 25.70
CA GLU A 34 8.11 34.54 27.02
C GLU A 34 8.85 33.91 28.21
N LEU A 35 9.73 32.93 27.98
CA LEU A 35 10.33 32.13 29.07
C LEU A 35 11.73 32.62 29.49
N PRO A 36 12.16 32.44 30.74
CA PRO A 36 13.51 32.75 31.20
C PRO A 36 14.56 31.82 30.55
N ILE A 37 15.74 32.39 30.24
CA ILE A 37 16.77 31.82 29.36
C ILE A 37 17.23 30.40 29.77
N GLY A 38 17.26 30.09 31.08
CA GLY A 38 17.69 28.79 31.61
C GLY A 38 16.70 27.62 31.38
N SER A 39 15.40 27.88 31.26
CA SER A 39 14.38 26.83 31.06
C SER A 39 14.05 26.57 29.58
N ARG A 40 14.56 27.41 28.66
CA ARG A 40 14.27 27.31 27.23
C ARG A 40 14.83 26.01 26.62
N SER A 41 16.04 25.58 26.96
CA SER A 41 16.64 24.39 26.35
C SER A 41 15.98 23.08 26.81
N LEU A 42 15.62 23.00 28.10
CA LEU A 42 14.89 21.85 28.66
C LEU A 42 13.49 21.74 28.07
N LEU A 43 12.79 22.87 27.91
CA LEU A 43 11.44 22.88 27.35
C LEU A 43 11.46 22.54 25.85
N VAL A 44 12.45 23.03 25.08
CA VAL A 44 12.64 22.62 23.68
C VAL A 44 12.95 21.13 23.56
N SER A 45 13.76 20.56 24.45
CA SER A 45 14.11 19.13 24.42
C SER A 45 12.93 18.23 24.82
N LEU A 46 12.20 18.59 25.88
CA LEU A 46 11.01 17.86 26.34
C LEU A 46 9.87 17.93 25.34
N VAL A 47 9.55 19.12 24.83
CA VAL A 47 8.50 19.29 23.82
C VAL A 47 8.92 18.63 22.50
N GLY A 48 10.18 18.76 22.10
CA GLY A 48 10.71 18.10 20.90
C GLY A 48 10.65 16.56 21.01
N CYS A 49 11.01 15.98 22.15
CA CYS A 49 10.85 14.54 22.38
C CYS A 49 9.36 14.15 22.43
N HIS A 50 8.51 14.96 23.08
CA HIS A 50 7.06 14.74 23.16
C HIS A 50 6.39 14.67 21.79
N PHE A 51 6.68 15.66 20.97
CA PHE A 51 6.20 15.70 19.59
C PHE A 51 6.86 14.63 18.73
N GLY A 52 8.13 14.32 18.93
CA GLY A 52 8.84 13.26 18.22
C GLY A 52 8.22 11.88 18.43
N TYR A 53 7.96 11.48 19.67
CA TYR A 53 7.30 10.20 19.94
C TYR A 53 5.84 10.22 19.50
N SER A 54 5.14 11.35 19.64
CA SER A 54 3.74 11.45 19.23
C SER A 54 3.64 11.32 17.72
N TRP A 55 4.53 11.95 16.98
CA TRP A 55 4.62 11.83 15.52
C TRP A 55 5.02 10.43 15.07
N TRP A 56 5.93 9.78 15.79
CA TRP A 56 6.31 8.39 15.52
C TRP A 56 5.15 7.42 15.76
N LEU A 57 4.39 7.61 16.85
CA LEU A 57 3.17 6.87 17.15
C LEU A 57 2.10 7.12 16.09
N ILE A 58 1.81 8.38 15.77
CA ILE A 58 0.82 8.75 14.74
C ILE A 58 1.24 8.18 13.37
N GLY A 59 2.52 8.24 13.02
CA GLY A 59 3.06 7.68 11.78
C GLY A 59 2.91 6.14 11.72
N SER A 60 3.11 5.46 12.84
CA SER A 60 2.94 4.00 12.95
C SER A 60 1.46 3.61 12.89
N THR A 61 0.59 4.28 13.65
CA THR A 61 -0.86 4.02 13.65
C THR A 61 -1.48 4.30 12.28
N ARG A 62 -1.06 5.38 11.60
CA ARG A 62 -1.54 5.68 10.23
C ARG A 62 -1.23 4.54 9.27
N LYS A 63 -0.02 3.98 9.30
CA LYS A 63 0.37 2.86 8.41
C LYS A 63 -0.46 1.60 8.65
N LEU A 64 -0.76 1.29 9.90
CA LEU A 64 -1.56 0.11 10.26
C LEU A 64 -2.99 0.20 9.70
N ILE A 65 -3.66 1.35 9.91
CA ILE A 65 -5.02 1.59 9.42
C ILE A 65 -5.03 1.61 7.87
N LEU A 66 -4.04 2.26 7.25
CA LEU A 66 -3.93 2.35 5.79
C LEU A 66 -3.69 0.98 5.15
N GLY A 67 -2.82 0.14 5.74
CA GLY A 67 -2.55 -1.21 5.22
C GLY A 67 -3.79 -2.10 5.19
N MET A 68 -4.61 -2.06 6.25
CA MET A 68 -5.88 -2.80 6.30
C MET A 68 -6.88 -2.33 5.24
N ALA A 69 -6.99 -1.01 5.04
CA ALA A 69 -7.88 -0.43 4.05
C ALA A 69 -7.48 -0.81 2.61
N TYR A 70 -6.17 -0.83 2.32
CA TYR A 70 -5.67 -1.23 1.00
C TYR A 70 -5.84 -2.72 0.73
N ALA A 71 -5.67 -3.60 1.73
CA ALA A 71 -5.98 -5.03 1.56
C ALA A 71 -7.45 -5.27 1.13
N GLN A 72 -8.39 -4.53 1.71
CA GLN A 72 -9.79 -4.61 1.28
C GLN A 72 -10.00 -4.13 -0.17
N LEU A 73 -9.20 -3.15 -0.61
CA LEU A 73 -9.22 -2.65 -1.99
C LEU A 73 -8.68 -3.68 -3.00
N SER A 74 -7.86 -4.63 -2.56
CA SER A 74 -7.33 -5.74 -3.35
C SER A 74 -8.17 -7.03 -3.26
N SER A 75 -9.42 -6.93 -2.78
CA SER A 75 -10.34 -8.06 -2.67
C SER A 75 -9.84 -9.21 -1.78
N VAL A 76 -8.90 -8.93 -0.85
CA VAL A 76 -8.36 -9.89 0.13
C VAL A 76 -8.69 -9.47 1.56
N SER A 77 -8.61 -10.40 2.52
CA SER A 77 -8.92 -10.11 3.92
C SER A 77 -7.98 -9.03 4.50
N PRO A 78 -8.48 -8.08 5.33
CA PRO A 78 -7.67 -6.97 5.86
C PRO A 78 -6.40 -7.37 6.63
N ILE A 79 -6.39 -8.58 7.21
CA ILE A 79 -5.22 -9.11 7.94
C ILE A 79 -3.98 -9.21 7.05
N TYR A 80 -4.15 -9.48 5.76
CA TYR A 80 -3.03 -9.58 4.83
C TYR A 80 -2.36 -8.22 4.57
N GLY A 81 -3.09 -7.12 4.74
CA GLY A 81 -2.54 -5.76 4.67
C GLY A 81 -1.58 -5.42 5.82
N LEU A 82 -1.77 -6.08 6.96
CA LEU A 82 -0.85 -5.97 8.09
C LEU A 82 0.47 -6.67 7.77
N TYR A 83 0.42 -7.86 7.15
CA TYR A 83 1.62 -8.61 6.76
C TYR A 83 2.44 -7.85 5.71
N THR A 84 1.80 -7.28 4.69
CA THR A 84 2.50 -6.50 3.65
C THR A 84 3.10 -5.19 4.15
N SER A 85 2.65 -4.67 5.30
CA SER A 85 3.23 -3.46 5.91
C SER A 85 4.38 -3.76 6.87
N PHE A 86 4.39 -4.95 7.49
CA PHE A 86 5.38 -5.34 8.48
C PHE A 86 6.63 -5.97 7.85
N TYR A 87 6.44 -6.99 7.00
CA TYR A 87 7.54 -7.78 6.48
C TYR A 87 8.51 -7.00 5.57
N PRO A 88 8.06 -6.15 4.62
CA PRO A 88 8.97 -5.38 3.77
C PRO A 88 9.84 -4.40 4.55
N VAL A 89 9.34 -3.85 5.67
CA VAL A 89 10.12 -2.95 6.54
C VAL A 89 11.24 -3.72 7.24
N LEU A 90 10.96 -4.93 7.74
CA LEU A 90 11.99 -5.79 8.32
C LEU A 90 13.07 -6.16 7.31
N ILE A 91 12.67 -6.54 6.10
CA ILE A 91 13.59 -6.90 5.02
C ILE A 91 14.42 -5.67 4.59
N TYR A 92 13.79 -4.49 4.50
CA TYR A 92 14.47 -3.25 4.15
C TYR A 92 15.50 -2.79 5.18
N ILE A 93 15.35 -3.12 6.46
CA ILE A 93 16.37 -2.80 7.48
C ILE A 93 17.70 -3.51 7.19
N PHE A 94 17.67 -4.74 6.66
CA PHE A 94 18.88 -5.50 6.33
C PHE A 94 19.46 -5.15 4.95
N LEU A 95 18.60 -4.83 3.97
CA LEU A 95 18.99 -4.65 2.56
C LEU A 95 18.97 -3.18 2.09
N GLY A 96 18.51 -2.26 2.93
CA GLY A 96 18.22 -0.88 2.56
C GLY A 96 19.47 -0.01 2.47
N THR A 97 19.64 0.67 1.34
CA THR A 97 20.72 1.63 1.10
C THR A 97 20.42 3.03 1.63
N SER A 98 19.15 3.37 1.91
CA SER A 98 18.72 4.71 2.31
C SER A 98 17.90 4.71 3.61
N LYS A 99 18.41 5.41 4.64
CA LYS A 99 17.81 5.42 5.99
C LYS A 99 16.56 6.32 6.13
N HIS A 100 16.26 7.12 5.12
CA HIS A 100 15.18 8.12 5.17
C HIS A 100 13.94 7.73 4.37
N VAL A 101 13.98 6.63 3.61
CA VAL A 101 12.84 6.14 2.84
C VAL A 101 12.07 5.15 3.70
N SER A 102 10.81 5.45 3.94
CA SER A 102 9.87 4.52 4.56
C SER A 102 9.11 3.77 3.46
N ILE A 103 9.51 2.54 3.18
CA ILE A 103 8.73 1.64 2.31
C ILE A 103 7.39 1.31 2.97
N GLY A 104 6.31 1.22 2.20
CA GLY A 104 4.97 0.91 2.68
C GLY A 104 4.00 0.62 1.54
N THR A 105 2.74 0.34 1.89
CA THR A 105 1.67 0.07 0.94
C THR A 105 1.19 1.35 0.25
N PHE A 106 1.06 1.34 -1.08
CA PHE A 106 0.51 2.45 -1.85
C PHE A 106 -0.88 2.11 -2.38
N ALA A 107 -1.77 3.11 -2.42
CA ALA A 107 -3.15 2.95 -2.89
C ALA A 107 -3.21 2.44 -4.35
N ILE A 108 -2.35 3.00 -5.22
CA ILE A 108 -2.30 2.69 -6.65
C ILE A 108 -1.91 1.23 -6.89
N SER A 109 -0.83 0.77 -6.27
CA SER A 109 -0.36 -0.62 -6.41
C SER A 109 -1.41 -1.61 -5.90
N SER A 110 -2.13 -1.26 -4.83
CA SER A 110 -3.18 -2.11 -4.28
C SER A 110 -4.40 -2.19 -5.18
N LEU A 111 -4.76 -1.10 -5.85
CA LEU A 111 -5.89 -1.06 -6.78
C LEU A 111 -5.58 -1.86 -8.04
N LEU A 112 -4.39 -1.67 -8.62
CA LEU A 112 -3.93 -2.42 -9.78
C LEU A 112 -3.82 -3.92 -9.50
N ALA A 113 -3.27 -4.30 -8.35
CA ALA A 113 -3.23 -5.69 -7.93
C ALA A 113 -4.64 -6.27 -7.71
N GLY A 114 -5.56 -5.48 -7.13
CA GLY A 114 -6.95 -5.88 -6.94
C GLY A 114 -7.69 -6.15 -8.25
N THR A 115 -7.55 -5.27 -9.24
CA THR A 115 -8.17 -5.45 -10.56
C THR A 115 -7.60 -6.67 -11.30
N GLU A 116 -6.30 -6.93 -11.16
CA GLU A 116 -5.66 -8.09 -11.78
C GLU A 116 -6.09 -9.41 -11.12
N VAL A 117 -6.11 -9.45 -9.79
CA VAL A 117 -6.58 -10.63 -9.04
C VAL A 117 -8.05 -10.91 -9.33
N ASP A 118 -8.90 -9.86 -9.38
CA ASP A 118 -10.31 -10.03 -9.72
C ASP A 118 -10.50 -10.49 -11.19
N PHE A 119 -9.66 -10.01 -12.12
CA PHE A 119 -9.66 -10.46 -13.51
C PHE A 119 -9.31 -11.95 -13.63
N ILE A 120 -8.19 -12.37 -13.03
CA ILE A 120 -7.74 -13.77 -13.07
C ILE A 120 -8.75 -14.68 -12.35
N TYR A 121 -9.27 -14.26 -11.19
CA TYR A 121 -10.27 -15.02 -10.45
C TYR A 121 -11.58 -15.20 -11.24
N GLN A 122 -12.04 -14.16 -11.96
CA GLN A 122 -13.19 -14.29 -12.85
C GLN A 122 -12.90 -15.25 -14.02
N GLN A 123 -11.71 -15.17 -14.59
CA GLN A 123 -11.29 -16.04 -15.69
C GLN A 123 -11.24 -17.51 -15.26
N GLU A 124 -10.62 -17.83 -14.13
CA GLU A 124 -10.56 -19.18 -13.59
C GLU A 124 -11.95 -19.73 -13.25
N ASN A 125 -12.82 -18.90 -12.67
CA ASN A 125 -14.20 -19.31 -12.39
C ASN A 125 -14.96 -19.65 -13.66
N MET A 126 -14.80 -18.90 -14.75
CA MET A 126 -15.47 -19.19 -16.03
C MET A 126 -14.96 -20.51 -16.63
N THR A 127 -13.66 -20.78 -16.57
CA THR A 127 -13.09 -22.08 -16.99
C THR A 127 -13.58 -23.24 -16.14
N TYR A 128 -13.64 -23.06 -14.81
CA TYR A 128 -14.27 -24.00 -13.89
C TYR A 128 -15.72 -24.26 -14.29
N LYS A 129 -16.45 -23.20 -14.68
CA LYS A 129 -17.86 -23.34 -15.08
C LYS A 129 -18.05 -24.24 -16.29
N ILE A 130 -17.27 -23.98 -17.32
CA ILE A 130 -17.30 -24.75 -18.57
C ILE A 130 -16.89 -26.21 -18.31
N ALA A 131 -15.89 -26.45 -17.45
CA ALA A 131 -15.44 -27.79 -17.10
C ALA A 131 -16.50 -28.59 -16.33
N TYR A 132 -17.20 -28.00 -15.35
CA TYR A 132 -18.28 -28.70 -14.64
C TYR A 132 -19.45 -29.02 -15.59
N GLU A 133 -19.81 -28.08 -16.48
CA GLU A 133 -20.99 -28.23 -17.33
C GLU A 133 -20.73 -29.29 -18.39
N HIS A 134 -19.52 -29.30 -18.95
CA HIS A 134 -19.06 -30.38 -19.80
C HIS A 134 -19.17 -31.71 -19.03
N GLN A 135 -18.59 -31.84 -17.82
CA GLN A 135 -18.64 -33.05 -16.99
C GLN A 135 -20.07 -33.51 -16.65
N ALA A 136 -21.00 -32.59 -16.40
CA ALA A 136 -22.40 -32.95 -16.19
C ALA A 136 -23.07 -33.56 -17.43
N ALA A 137 -22.70 -33.09 -18.64
CA ALA A 137 -23.24 -33.60 -19.89
C ALA A 137 -22.81 -35.04 -20.20
N LEU A 138 -21.55 -35.44 -19.92
CA LEU A 138 -21.11 -36.83 -20.12
C LEU A 138 -21.58 -37.81 -19.05
N ASN A 139 -21.88 -37.35 -17.83
CA ASN A 139 -22.52 -38.19 -16.81
C ASN A 139 -23.97 -38.56 -17.15
N MET A 140 -24.63 -37.84 -18.07
CA MET A 140 -25.95 -38.22 -18.60
C MET A 140 -25.87 -39.23 -19.77
N SER A 141 -24.67 -39.44 -20.34
CA SER A 141 -24.44 -40.35 -21.48
C SER A 141 -23.80 -41.68 -21.04
N ALA A 142 -23.03 -41.67 -19.95
CA ALA A 142 -22.36 -42.86 -19.43
C ALA A 142 -23.22 -43.60 -18.37
N ASN A 143 -23.79 -44.76 -18.73
CA ASN A 143 -24.20 -45.75 -17.72
C ASN A 143 -22.92 -46.35 -17.10
N GLY A 144 -22.41 -45.75 -16.03
CA GLY A 144 -21.18 -46.19 -15.40
C GLY A 144 -20.88 -45.46 -14.10
N THR A 145 -20.76 -46.23 -13.03
CA THR A 145 -20.33 -45.84 -11.69
C THR A 145 -18.97 -45.14 -11.73
N MET A 146 -18.96 -43.81 -11.70
CA MET A 146 -17.74 -43.04 -11.43
C MET A 146 -17.95 -42.29 -10.13
N GLY A 147 -17.15 -42.64 -9.13
CA GLY A 147 -17.19 -42.04 -7.81
C GLY A 147 -16.95 -40.52 -7.88
N PRO A 148 -17.60 -39.74 -7.01
CA PRO A 148 -17.40 -38.31 -6.97
C PRO A 148 -16.09 -38.05 -6.23
N THR A 149 -14.99 -37.65 -6.87
CA THR A 149 -13.98 -36.74 -6.25
C THR A 149 -12.78 -36.32 -7.10
N ASP A 150 -12.31 -37.05 -8.12
CA ASP A 150 -10.95 -36.79 -8.65
C ASP A 150 -10.82 -35.79 -9.82
N GLY A 151 -11.92 -35.16 -10.27
CA GLY A 151 -11.94 -34.31 -11.47
C GLY A 151 -12.45 -32.88 -11.28
N LEU A 152 -12.71 -32.44 -10.05
CA LEU A 152 -13.24 -31.09 -9.84
C LEU A 152 -12.11 -30.05 -9.96
N PRO A 153 -12.22 -29.03 -10.81
CA PRO A 153 -11.19 -28.01 -10.94
C PRO A 153 -11.04 -27.27 -9.60
N ILE A 154 -9.82 -27.21 -9.08
CA ILE A 154 -9.52 -26.56 -7.80
C ILE A 154 -9.77 -25.06 -7.98
N VAL A 155 -10.78 -24.51 -7.28
CA VAL A 155 -10.98 -23.07 -7.21
C VAL A 155 -9.89 -22.50 -6.31
N HIS A 156 -8.98 -21.70 -6.87
CA HIS A 156 -7.94 -21.05 -6.09
C HIS A 156 -8.51 -19.85 -5.33
N ASP A 157 -8.22 -19.78 -4.02
CA ASP A 157 -8.53 -18.59 -3.24
C ASP A 157 -7.78 -17.37 -3.83
N LYS A 158 -8.42 -16.19 -3.79
CA LYS A 158 -7.82 -14.93 -4.28
C LYS A 158 -6.42 -14.64 -3.72
N ILE A 159 -6.14 -15.10 -2.50
CA ILE A 159 -4.81 -14.95 -1.88
C ILE A 159 -3.74 -15.76 -2.62
N HIS A 160 -4.06 -16.95 -3.13
CA HIS A 160 -3.11 -17.76 -3.90
C HIS A 160 -2.74 -17.09 -5.21
N ILE A 161 -3.73 -16.54 -5.92
CA ILE A 161 -3.51 -15.75 -7.13
C ILE A 161 -2.63 -14.53 -6.81
N ALA A 162 -2.92 -13.81 -5.73
CA ALA A 162 -2.13 -12.67 -5.30
C ALA A 162 -0.67 -13.04 -4.93
N MET A 163 -0.45 -14.20 -4.29
CA MET A 163 0.89 -14.70 -3.96
C MET A 163 1.72 -14.99 -5.22
N ILE A 164 1.11 -15.62 -6.23
CA ILE A 164 1.80 -15.92 -7.50
C ILE A 164 2.10 -14.62 -8.26
N LEU A 165 1.14 -13.70 -8.33
CA LEU A 165 1.31 -12.40 -8.99
C LEU A 165 2.46 -11.59 -8.35
N THR A 166 2.45 -11.46 -7.03
CA THR A 166 3.50 -10.72 -6.30
C THR A 166 4.87 -11.37 -6.42
N PHE A 167 4.93 -12.70 -6.45
CA PHE A 167 6.16 -13.43 -6.70
C PHE A 167 6.73 -13.15 -8.10
N MET A 168 5.89 -13.14 -9.13
CA MET A 168 6.28 -12.79 -10.51
C MET A 168 6.77 -11.34 -10.61
N VAL A 169 6.08 -10.40 -9.98
CA VAL A 169 6.52 -9.00 -9.89
C VAL A 169 7.88 -8.90 -9.20
N GLY A 170 8.13 -9.69 -8.14
CA GLY A 170 9.42 -9.74 -7.45
C GLY A 170 10.57 -10.28 -8.32
N ILE A 171 10.32 -11.33 -9.10
CA ILE A 171 11.30 -11.86 -10.07
C ILE A 171 11.62 -10.80 -11.12
N LEU A 172 10.59 -10.16 -11.70
CA LEU A 172 10.78 -9.10 -12.69
C LEU A 172 11.53 -7.90 -12.11
N GLN A 173 11.22 -7.49 -10.88
CA GLN A 173 11.92 -6.39 -10.19
C GLN A 173 13.39 -6.74 -9.93
N THR A 174 13.68 -7.99 -9.56
CA THR A 174 15.06 -8.47 -9.35
C THR A 174 15.81 -8.52 -10.68
N ALA A 175 15.18 -9.03 -11.74
CA ALA A 175 15.76 -9.06 -13.08
C ALA A 175 16.07 -7.65 -13.61
N MET A 176 15.15 -6.70 -13.46
CA MET A 176 15.37 -5.29 -13.81
C MET A 176 16.50 -4.65 -12.98
N GLY A 177 16.61 -5.02 -11.70
CA GLY A 177 17.72 -4.60 -10.83
C GLY A 177 19.08 -5.14 -11.28
N LEU A 178 19.14 -6.43 -11.66
CA LEU A 178 20.36 -7.08 -12.17
C LEU A 178 20.80 -6.51 -13.53
N CYS A 179 19.84 -6.21 -14.41
CA CYS A 179 20.09 -5.52 -15.67
C CYS A 179 20.45 -4.02 -15.48
N ARG A 180 20.55 -3.52 -14.24
CA ARG A 180 20.80 -2.12 -13.87
C ARG A 180 19.87 -1.14 -14.58
N MET A 181 18.62 -1.54 -14.80
CA MET A 181 17.64 -0.77 -15.56
C MET A 181 17.05 0.41 -14.76
N GLY A 182 17.56 0.67 -13.54
CA GLY A 182 17.21 1.85 -12.73
C GLY A 182 17.56 3.19 -13.38
N TYR A 183 18.43 3.20 -14.41
CA TYR A 183 18.63 4.40 -15.24
C TYR A 183 17.44 4.67 -16.18
N LEU A 184 16.67 3.65 -16.57
CA LEU A 184 15.49 3.84 -17.39
C LEU A 184 14.37 4.53 -16.61
N THR A 185 14.24 4.24 -15.32
CA THR A 185 13.26 4.94 -14.47
C THR A 185 13.57 6.43 -14.31
N SER A 186 14.83 6.86 -14.48
CA SER A 186 15.17 8.30 -14.49
C SER A 186 14.87 9.00 -15.83
N PHE A 187 14.47 8.27 -16.89
CA PHE A 187 14.04 8.90 -18.15
C PHE A 187 12.55 9.25 -18.18
N MET A 188 11.78 8.80 -17.19
CA MET A 188 10.39 9.24 -17.06
C MET A 188 10.37 10.69 -16.60
N SER A 189 9.73 11.56 -17.40
CA SER A 189 9.65 12.98 -17.08
C SER A 189 8.76 13.21 -15.85
N ASP A 190 9.08 14.26 -15.09
CA ASP A 190 8.31 14.64 -13.91
C ASP A 190 6.85 14.95 -14.29
N GLU A 191 6.60 15.49 -15.49
CA GLU A 191 5.27 15.77 -16.02
C GLU A 191 4.47 14.48 -16.27
N MET A 192 5.11 13.44 -16.81
CA MET A 192 4.45 12.16 -17.05
C MET A 192 4.07 11.48 -15.72
N ILE A 193 4.97 11.51 -14.74
CA ILE A 193 4.72 10.96 -13.41
C ILE A 193 3.59 11.74 -12.72
N SER A 194 3.61 13.07 -12.79
CA SER A 194 2.57 13.93 -12.24
C SER A 194 1.20 13.69 -12.89
N ALA A 195 1.15 13.55 -14.22
CA ALA A 195 -0.06 13.24 -14.95
C ALA A 195 -0.62 11.86 -14.56
N PHE A 196 0.25 10.84 -14.43
CA PHE A 196 -0.16 9.50 -14.02
C PHE A 196 -0.73 9.48 -12.59
N ILE A 197 -0.06 10.15 -11.64
CA ILE A 197 -0.55 10.25 -10.26
C ILE A 197 -1.90 10.98 -10.23
N THR A 198 -2.03 12.10 -10.94
CA THR A 198 -3.27 12.89 -11.00
C THR A 198 -4.43 12.06 -11.58
N GLY A 199 -4.20 11.35 -12.68
CA GLY A 199 -5.20 10.43 -13.26
C GLY A 199 -5.58 9.30 -12.30
N THR A 200 -4.59 8.75 -11.59
CA THR A 200 -4.86 7.68 -10.62
C THR A 200 -5.62 8.18 -9.39
N VAL A 201 -5.37 9.40 -8.92
CA VAL A 201 -6.15 10.01 -7.83
C VAL A 201 -7.62 10.12 -8.21
N ILE A 202 -7.91 10.61 -9.44
CA ILE A 202 -9.29 10.65 -9.95
C ILE A 202 -9.90 9.25 -9.95
N HIS A 203 -9.16 8.25 -10.46
CA HIS A 203 -9.61 6.86 -10.50
C HIS A 203 -9.90 6.27 -9.11
N ILE A 204 -9.05 6.56 -8.12
CA ILE A 204 -9.25 6.14 -6.72
C ILE A 204 -10.51 6.81 -6.16
N LEU A 205 -10.68 8.12 -6.35
CA LEU A 205 -11.86 8.85 -5.87
C LEU A 205 -13.15 8.27 -6.45
N THR A 206 -13.17 7.96 -7.74
CA THR A 206 -14.35 7.33 -8.35
C THR A 206 -14.59 5.92 -7.78
N SER A 207 -13.53 5.16 -7.49
CA SER A 207 -13.64 3.84 -6.87
C SER A 207 -14.19 3.87 -5.44
N GLN A 208 -13.96 4.95 -4.69
CA GLN A 208 -14.48 5.13 -3.32
C GLN A 208 -15.94 5.59 -3.27
N ILE A 209 -16.53 6.01 -4.39
CA ILE A 209 -17.92 6.47 -4.41
C ILE A 209 -18.89 5.32 -4.07
N LYS A 210 -18.55 4.08 -4.44
CA LYS A 210 -19.38 2.89 -4.21
C LYS A 210 -19.55 2.60 -2.70
N PRO A 211 -18.48 2.50 -1.88
CA PRO A 211 -18.59 2.41 -0.43
C PRO A 211 -19.35 3.58 0.22
N ILE A 212 -19.16 4.81 -0.26
CA ILE A 212 -19.76 6.01 0.33
C ILE A 212 -21.27 6.07 0.12
N THR A 213 -21.75 5.63 -1.05
CA THR A 213 -23.17 5.74 -1.43
C THR A 213 -24.01 4.60 -0.85
N GLY A 214 -23.39 3.55 -0.29
CA GLY A 214 -24.08 2.43 0.37
C GLY A 214 -24.95 1.58 -0.55
N ALA A 215 -24.97 1.84 -1.86
CA ALA A 215 -25.75 1.13 -2.84
C ALA A 215 -25.06 -0.20 -3.21
N ASN A 216 -25.80 -1.31 -3.16
CA ASN A 216 -25.33 -2.61 -3.63
C ASN A 216 -25.28 -2.63 -5.16
N ILE A 217 -24.20 -2.12 -5.74
CA ILE A 217 -24.02 -2.06 -7.20
C ILE A 217 -23.26 -3.31 -7.64
N THR A 218 -23.84 -4.05 -8.59
CA THR A 218 -23.19 -5.18 -9.26
C THR A 218 -22.01 -4.67 -10.08
N LYS A 219 -20.79 -5.11 -9.74
CA LYS A 219 -19.57 -4.75 -10.49
C LYS A 219 -19.64 -5.39 -11.88
N HIS A 220 -19.72 -4.58 -12.94
CA HIS A 220 -19.48 -5.02 -14.31
C HIS A 220 -17.99 -4.91 -14.66
N SER A 221 -17.52 -5.62 -15.68
CA SER A 221 -16.13 -5.57 -16.17
C SER A 221 -16.14 -5.10 -17.63
N GLY A 222 -15.40 -4.03 -17.96
CA GLY A 222 -15.30 -3.48 -19.32
C GLY A 222 -14.57 -2.12 -19.39
N PRO A 223 -14.13 -1.66 -20.58
CA PRO A 223 -13.59 -0.30 -20.73
C PRO A 223 -14.68 0.74 -20.39
N PHE A 224 -14.32 1.80 -19.66
CA PHE A 224 -15.20 2.85 -19.09
C PHE A 224 -15.99 2.50 -17.81
N ASN A 225 -15.73 1.36 -17.16
CA ASN A 225 -16.37 0.94 -15.90
C ASN A 225 -16.00 1.79 -14.64
N VAL A 226 -15.30 2.91 -14.84
CA VAL A 226 -14.89 3.79 -13.74
C VAL A 226 -16.10 4.54 -13.16
N ILE A 227 -17.22 4.68 -13.90
CA ILE A 227 -18.37 5.49 -13.48
C ILE A 227 -19.58 4.68 -12.96
N LEU A 228 -19.69 3.36 -13.23
CA LEU A 228 -20.84 2.53 -12.82
C LEU A 228 -20.42 1.13 -12.38
#